data_AF-C7N6M3-F1
#
_entry.id   AF-C7N6M3-F1
#
_cell.length_a   1.000
_cell.length_b   1.000
_cell.length_c   1.000
_cell.angle_alpha   90.00
_cell.angle_beta   90.00
_cell.angle_gamma   90.00
#
_symmetry.space_group_name_H-M   'P 1'
#
loop_
_entity.id
_entity.type
_entity.pdbx_description
1 polymer ?
#
loop_
_entity_poly.entity_id
_entity_poly.type
_entity_poly.pdbx_seq_one_letter_code
_entity_poly.pdbx_strand_id
1 'polypeptide(L)'
;MAPVYIEVFVAPLADSQTAQVALAAMLLLIVLDVLFGLANACISGTFRSGKMREGVQHKLAELGYALAALVIDGTIVGGLDLGFPAPVLVGTCGYICLMELGSLMEIFNRMNPELGRSKLFRILDDAKGDATHELRD
;
A
#
# COMPACT_ATOMS: atom_id res chain seq x y z
N MET A 1 35.41 -8.15 -4.88
CA MET A 1 34.36 -9.05 -5.38
C MET A 1 33.30 -8.13 -5.97
N ALA A 2 33.02 -8.18 -7.27
CA ALA A 2 31.94 -7.35 -7.82
C ALA A 2 30.62 -7.82 -7.17
N PRO A 3 29.78 -6.91 -6.65
CA PRO A 3 28.51 -7.31 -6.05
C PRO A 3 27.69 -8.09 -7.08
N VAL A 4 27.09 -9.20 -6.65
CA VAL A 4 26.17 -9.97 -7.48
C VAL A 4 25.04 -9.03 -7.91
N TYR A 5 24.62 -9.03 -9.18
CA TYR A 5 23.63 -8.06 -9.70
C TYR A 5 22.39 -7.88 -8.81
N ILE A 6 21.98 -8.92 -8.07
CA ILE A 6 20.86 -8.88 -7.10
C ILE A 6 21.13 -7.93 -5.93
N GLU A 7 22.37 -7.85 -5.45
CA GLU A 7 22.75 -7.00 -4.32
C GLU A 7 22.50 -5.52 -4.62
N VAL A 8 22.70 -5.09 -5.87
CA VAL A 8 22.42 -3.70 -6.30
C VAL A 8 20.95 -3.37 -6.18
N PHE A 9 20.06 -4.31 -6.51
CA PHE A 9 18.61 -4.11 -6.41
C PHE A 9 18.08 -4.26 -4.99
N VAL A 10 18.77 -5.00 -4.14
CA VAL A 10 18.37 -5.19 -2.73
C VAL A 10 18.99 -4.13 -1.82
N ALA A 11 20.10 -3.50 -2.20
CA ALA A 11 20.76 -2.45 -1.43
C ALA A 11 19.82 -1.31 -0.96
N PRO A 12 18.92 -0.76 -1.80
CA PRO A 12 17.97 0.26 -1.34
C PRO A 12 17.10 -0.19 -0.15
N LEU A 13 16.82 -1.48 -0.05
CA LEU A 13 16.06 -2.07 1.05
C LEU A 13 16.98 -2.52 2.21
N ALA A 14 18.13 -3.10 1.93
CA ALA A 14 19.05 -3.62 2.95
C ALA A 14 19.71 -2.52 3.76
N ASP A 15 20.06 -1.40 3.12
CA ASP A 15 20.87 -0.35 3.72
C ASP A 15 20.01 0.77 4.35
N SER A 16 18.73 0.85 3.98
CA SER A 16 17.81 1.90 4.45
C SER A 16 16.83 1.39 5.50
N GLN A 17 17.04 1.79 6.76
CA GLN A 17 16.09 1.51 7.85
C GLN A 17 14.70 2.06 7.54
N THR A 18 14.61 3.22 6.90
CA THR A 18 13.33 3.84 6.51
C THR A 18 12.60 2.98 5.47
N ALA A 19 13.32 2.44 4.47
CA ALA A 19 12.72 1.54 3.49
C ALA A 19 12.22 0.23 4.13
N GLN A 20 12.99 -0.33 5.07
CA GLN A 20 12.59 -1.54 5.80
C GLN A 20 11.32 -1.32 6.62
N VAL A 21 11.26 -0.23 7.38
CA VAL A 21 10.09 0.10 8.20
C VAL A 21 8.87 0.39 7.31
N ALA A 22 9.05 1.14 6.22
CA ALA A 22 7.96 1.43 5.29
C ALA A 22 7.41 0.17 4.62
N LEU A 23 8.28 -0.71 4.13
CA LEU A 23 7.89 -1.98 3.52
C LEU A 23 7.20 -2.90 4.54
N ALA A 24 7.74 -3.01 5.76
CA ALA A 24 7.16 -3.83 6.82
C ALA A 24 5.77 -3.32 7.23
N ALA A 25 5.61 -2.00 7.39
CA ALA A 25 4.32 -1.39 7.69
C ALA A 25 3.29 -1.64 6.58
N MET A 26 3.70 -1.48 5.32
CA MET A 26 2.87 -1.75 4.15
C MET A 26 2.40 -3.21 4.11
N LEU A 27 3.33 -4.17 4.26
CA LEU A 27 3.00 -5.59 4.28
C LEU A 27 2.05 -5.95 5.43
N LEU A 28 2.28 -5.38 6.62
CA LEU A 28 1.41 -5.61 7.76
C LEU A 28 0.00 -5.07 7.49
N LEU A 29 -0.12 -3.88 6.91
CA LEU A 29 -1.42 -3.28 6.58
C LEU A 29 -2.18 -4.10 5.53
N ILE A 30 -1.50 -4.57 4.46
CA ILE A 30 -2.11 -5.46 3.46
C ILE A 30 -2.65 -6.75 4.11
N VAL A 31 -1.86 -7.36 5.01
CA VAL A 31 -2.30 -8.56 5.72
C VAL A 31 -3.52 -8.27 6.59
N LEU A 32 -3.51 -7.16 7.33
CA LEU A 32 -4.66 -6.76 8.15
C LEU A 32 -5.89 -6.52 7.27
N ASP A 33 -5.77 -5.84 6.13
CA ASP A 33 -6.89 -5.55 5.24
C ASP A 33 -7.54 -6.84 4.71
N VAL A 34 -6.73 -7.79 4.25
CA VAL A 34 -7.23 -9.11 3.81
C VAL A 34 -7.93 -9.84 4.96
N LEU A 35 -7.35 -9.85 6.16
CA LEU A 35 -7.91 -10.55 7.32
C LEU A 35 -9.23 -9.92 7.78
N PHE A 36 -9.28 -8.60 7.94
CA PHE A 36 -10.50 -7.89 8.36
C PHE A 36 -11.56 -7.90 7.27
N GLY A 37 -11.17 -7.77 6.00
CA GLY A 37 -12.08 -7.89 4.86
C GLY A 37 -12.74 -9.27 4.80
N LEU A 38 -11.96 -10.33 5.02
CA LEU A 38 -12.46 -11.70 5.14
C LEU A 38 -13.37 -11.87 6.35
N ALA A 39 -12.94 -11.43 7.54
CA ALA A 39 -13.71 -11.54 8.77
C ALA A 39 -15.08 -10.85 8.64
N ASN A 40 -15.10 -9.62 8.12
CA ASN A 40 -16.32 -8.87 7.89
C ASN A 40 -17.26 -9.56 6.88
N ALA A 41 -16.72 -10.10 5.78
CA ALA A 41 -17.51 -10.84 4.80
C ALA A 41 -18.13 -12.13 5.37
N CYS A 42 -17.40 -12.84 6.24
CA CYS A 42 -17.88 -14.04 6.92
C CYS A 42 -18.97 -13.70 7.95
N ILE A 43 -18.74 -12.70 8.82
CA ILE A 43 -19.68 -12.30 9.87
C ILE A 43 -20.98 -11.77 9.27
N SER A 44 -20.90 -10.99 8.18
CA SER A 44 -22.08 -10.45 7.49
C SER A 44 -22.80 -11.46 6.60
N GLY A 45 -22.29 -12.68 6.46
CA GLY A 45 -22.85 -13.70 5.55
C GLY A 45 -22.77 -13.33 4.07
N THR A 46 -21.93 -12.35 3.72
CA THR A 46 -21.77 -11.84 2.34
C THR A 46 -20.55 -12.44 1.62
N PHE A 47 -19.92 -13.45 2.22
CA PHE A 47 -18.74 -14.11 1.66
C PHE A 47 -19.02 -14.64 0.24
N ARG A 48 -18.29 -14.09 -0.73
CA ARG A 48 -18.31 -14.52 -2.13
C ARG A 48 -16.87 -14.70 -2.61
N SER A 49 -16.49 -15.94 -2.93
CA SER A 49 -15.13 -16.28 -3.38
C SER A 49 -14.67 -15.46 -4.58
N GLY A 50 -15.55 -15.16 -5.54
CA GLY A 50 -15.22 -14.30 -6.68
C GLY A 50 -14.78 -12.89 -6.25
N LYS A 51 -15.52 -12.27 -5.32
CA LYS A 51 -15.19 -10.95 -4.77
C LYS A 51 -13.91 -10.96 -3.94
N MET A 52 -13.66 -12.04 -3.21
CA MET A 52 -12.41 -12.22 -2.46
C MET A 52 -11.20 -12.33 -3.40
N ARG A 53 -11.34 -13.04 -4.53
CA ARG A 53 -10.28 -13.14 -5.55
C ARG A 53 -9.98 -11.78 -6.18
N GLU A 54 -11.00 -10.98 -6.50
CA GLU A 54 -10.82 -9.60 -6.99
C GLU A 54 -10.05 -8.76 -5.95
N GLY A 55 -10.43 -8.82 -4.66
CA GLY A 55 -9.72 -8.13 -3.59
C GLY A 55 -8.23 -8.53 -3.50
N VAL A 56 -7.94 -9.84 -3.51
CA VAL A 56 -6.57 -10.35 -3.49
C VAL A 56 -5.78 -9.92 -4.72
N GLN A 57 -6.40 -9.86 -5.90
CA GLN A 57 -5.74 -9.37 -7.12
C GLN A 57 -5.28 -7.91 -6.97
N HIS A 58 -6.09 -7.06 -6.36
CA HIS A 58 -5.70 -5.67 -6.10
C HIS A 58 -4.51 -5.58 -5.14
N LYS A 59 -4.52 -6.34 -4.05
CA LYS A 59 -3.40 -6.38 -3.09
C LYS A 59 -2.11 -6.94 -3.71
N LEU A 60 -2.23 -7.92 -4.60
CA LEU A 60 -1.08 -8.43 -5.37
C LEU A 60 -0.51 -7.38 -6.32
N ALA A 61 -1.35 -6.53 -6.91
CA ALA A 61 -0.90 -5.43 -7.76
C ALA A 61 -0.12 -4.37 -6.96
N GLU A 62 -0.55 -4.05 -5.74
CA GLU A 62 0.18 -3.15 -4.82
C GLU A 62 1.57 -3.71 -4.49
N LEU A 63 1.68 -5.00 -4.20
CA LEU A 63 2.98 -5.66 -4.01
C LEU A 63 3.85 -5.56 -5.28
N GLY A 64 3.27 -5.78 -6.45
CA GLY A 64 3.95 -5.61 -7.73
C GLY A 64 4.47 -4.18 -7.93
N TYR A 65 3.70 -3.18 -7.50
CA TYR A 65 4.09 -1.77 -7.59
C TYR A 65 5.26 -1.44 -6.66
N ALA A 66 5.27 -1.97 -5.42
CA ALA A 66 6.40 -1.84 -4.51
C ALA A 66 7.67 -2.54 -5.04
N LEU A 67 7.54 -3.71 -5.67
CA LEU A 67 8.66 -4.40 -6.32
C LEU A 67 9.21 -3.61 -7.51
N ALA A 68 8.35 -3.01 -8.34
CA ALA A 68 8.78 -2.13 -9.42
C ALA A 68 9.55 -0.91 -8.87
N ALA A 69 9.08 -0.32 -7.77
CA ALA A 69 9.78 0.78 -7.10
C ALA A 69 11.17 0.38 -6.57
N LEU A 70 11.31 -0.83 -6.00
CA LEU A 70 12.60 -1.39 -5.59
C LEU A 70 13.57 -1.51 -6.79
N VAL A 71 13.07 -1.98 -7.94
CA VAL A 71 13.89 -2.08 -9.15
C VAL A 71 14.35 -0.69 -9.60
N ILE A 72 13.48 0.32 -9.60
CA ILE A 72 13.83 1.69 -9.96
C ILE A 72 14.93 2.23 -9.04
N ASP A 73 14.76 2.13 -7.72
CA ASP A 73 15.80 2.57 -6.77
C ASP A 73 17.12 1.81 -6.99
N GLY A 74 17.06 0.52 -7.27
CA GLY A 74 18.22 -0.28 -7.62
C GLY A 74 18.94 0.18 -8.90
N THR A 75 18.19 0.62 -9.92
CA THR A 75 18.82 1.19 -11.13
C THR A 75 19.55 2.50 -10.86
N ILE A 76 19.00 3.36 -9.99
CA ILE A 76 19.66 4.61 -9.57
C ILE A 76 20.97 4.30 -8.84
N VAL A 77 20.93 3.36 -7.89
CA VAL A 77 22.14 2.87 -7.19
C VAL A 77 23.14 2.24 -8.15
N GLY A 78 22.66 1.53 -9.17
CA GLY A 78 23.47 0.94 -10.24
C GLY A 78 24.11 1.94 -11.21
N GLY A 79 23.85 3.24 -11.05
CA GLY A 79 24.47 4.31 -11.84
C GLY A 79 23.62 4.81 -13.02
N LEU A 80 22.34 4.42 -13.11
CA LEU A 80 21.42 4.99 -14.07
C LEU A 80 20.89 6.33 -13.55
N ASP A 81 21.25 7.43 -14.21
CA ASP A 81 20.72 8.75 -13.87
C ASP A 81 19.31 8.94 -14.43
N LEU A 82 18.31 8.91 -13.54
CA LEU A 82 16.90 9.14 -13.85
C LEU A 82 16.48 10.62 -13.71
N GLY A 83 17.41 11.52 -13.36
CA GLY A 83 17.13 12.95 -13.19
C GLY A 83 16.40 13.31 -11.90
N PHE A 84 16.22 12.36 -10.97
CA PHE A 84 15.70 12.62 -9.63
C PHE A 84 16.38 11.72 -8.58
N PRO A 85 16.76 12.25 -7.40
CA PRO A 85 17.44 11.47 -6.36
C PRO A 85 16.49 10.88 -5.30
N ALA A 86 15.17 10.96 -5.51
CA ALA A 86 14.19 10.61 -4.49
C ALA A 86 14.03 9.07 -4.34
N PRO A 87 13.95 8.53 -3.10
CA PRO A 87 13.75 7.11 -2.85
C PRO A 87 12.32 6.69 -3.21
N VAL A 88 12.17 6.06 -4.38
CA VAL A 88 10.88 5.69 -4.98
C VAL A 88 10.19 4.60 -4.16
N LEU A 89 10.95 3.64 -3.61
CA LEU A 89 10.41 2.57 -2.78
C LEU A 89 9.73 3.12 -1.52
N VAL A 90 10.38 4.07 -0.84
CA VAL A 90 9.84 4.67 0.39
C VAL A 90 8.56 5.44 0.09
N GLY A 91 8.56 6.25 -0.98
CA GLY A 91 7.37 6.99 -1.41
C GLY A 91 6.22 6.04 -1.79
N THR A 92 6.52 4.98 -2.52
CA THR A 92 5.55 3.97 -2.96
C THR A 92 4.94 3.22 -1.78
N CYS A 93 5.77 2.74 -0.84
CA CYS A 93 5.28 2.07 0.37
C CYS A 93 4.42 3.02 1.20
N GLY A 94 4.83 4.28 1.37
CA GLY A 94 4.05 5.29 2.10
C GLY A 94 2.68 5.53 1.46
N TYR A 95 2.63 5.64 0.13
CA TYR A 95 1.38 5.77 -0.61
C TYR A 95 0.45 4.55 -0.41
N ILE A 96 0.98 3.33 -0.55
CA ILE A 96 0.20 2.10 -0.34
C ILE A 96 -0.30 2.00 1.10
N CYS A 97 0.52 2.36 2.10
CA CYS A 97 0.08 2.40 3.50
C CYS A 97 -1.16 3.29 3.71
N LEU A 98 -1.23 4.45 3.05
CA LEU A 98 -2.38 5.34 3.14
C LEU A 98 -3.62 4.72 2.47
N MET A 99 -3.43 4.05 1.33
CA MET A 99 -4.50 3.32 0.63
C MET A 99 -5.06 2.16 1.47
N GLU A 100 -4.18 1.37 2.09
CA GLU A 100 -4.58 0.27 2.99
C GLU A 100 -5.28 0.78 4.24
N LEU A 101 -4.80 1.89 4.82
CA LEU A 101 -5.47 2.53 5.94
C LEU A 101 -6.90 2.95 5.57
N GLY A 102 -7.09 3.54 4.39
CA GLY A 102 -8.42 3.89 3.89
C GLY A 102 -9.34 2.67 3.70
N SER A 103 -8.79 1.53 3.27
CA SER A 103 -9.53 0.27 3.10
C SER A 103 -9.95 -0.33 4.44
N LEU A 104 -9.03 -0.38 5.41
CA LEU A 104 -9.31 -0.82 6.78
C LEU A 104 -10.37 0.04 7.46
N MET A 105 -10.32 1.35 7.26
CA MET A 105 -11.34 2.25 7.78
C MET A 105 -12.73 1.93 7.22
N GLU A 106 -12.85 1.70 5.91
CA GLU A 106 -14.12 1.29 5.33
C GLU A 106 -14.67 0.01 5.98
N ILE A 107 -13.79 -0.96 6.27
CA ILE A 107 -14.16 -2.20 6.97
C ILE A 107 -14.58 -1.90 8.42
N PHE A 108 -13.84 -1.07 9.15
CA PHE A 108 -14.15 -0.70 10.54
C PHE A 108 -15.48 0.04 10.66
N ASN A 109 -15.81 0.92 9.72
CA ASN A 109 -17.10 1.61 9.69
C ASN A 109 -18.26 0.62 9.48
N ARG A 110 -18.09 -0.37 8.61
CA ARG A 110 -19.10 -1.42 8.39
C ARG A 110 -19.30 -2.30 9.63
N MET A 111 -18.22 -2.65 10.34
CA MET A 111 -18.29 -3.47 11.54
C MET A 111 -18.79 -2.69 12.78
N ASN A 112 -18.44 -1.42 12.90
CA ASN A 112 -18.87 -0.54 13.98
C ASN A 112 -19.21 0.87 13.45
N PRO A 113 -20.48 1.10 13.07
CA PRO A 113 -20.94 2.38 12.51
C PRO A 113 -20.79 3.58 13.46
N GLU A 114 -20.63 3.34 14.77
CA GLU A 114 -20.40 4.42 15.74
C GLU A 114 -19.01 5.04 15.58
N LEU A 115 -18.02 4.26 15.12
CA LEU A 115 -16.67 4.77 14.78
C LEU A 115 -16.70 5.67 13.54
N GLY A 116 -17.56 5.35 12.55
CA GLY A 116 -17.73 6.15 11.33
C GLY A 116 -18.32 7.54 11.56
N ARG A 117 -18.99 7.76 12.71
CA ARG A 117 -19.49 9.10 13.10
C ARG A 117 -18.42 9.98 13.74
N SER A 118 -17.20 9.47 13.91
CA SER A 118 -16.10 10.25 14.46
C SER A 118 -15.60 11.32 13.48
N LYS A 119 -15.07 12.44 14.01
CA LYS A 119 -14.56 13.56 13.19
C LYS A 119 -13.45 13.14 12.23
N LEU A 120 -12.67 12.11 12.56
CA LEU A 120 -11.59 11.59 11.72
C LEU A 120 -12.13 10.99 10.42
N PHE A 121 -13.26 10.27 10.45
CA PHE A 121 -13.86 9.67 9.25
C PHE A 121 -14.35 10.72 8.26
N ARG A 122 -14.98 11.80 8.74
CA ARG A 122 -15.45 12.90 7.87
C ARG A 122 -14.31 13.58 7.11
N ILE A 123 -13.19 13.85 7.78
CA ILE A 123 -12.03 14.50 7.15
C ILE A 123 -11.47 13.64 6.00
N LEU A 124 -11.52 12.31 6.14
CA LEU A 124 -11.00 11.38 5.14
C LEU A 124 -11.99 11.09 4.00
N ASP A 125 -13.29 11.06 4.28
CA ASP A 125 -14.32 11.00 3.22
C ASP A 125 -14.26 12.25 2.33
N ASP A 126 -14.11 13.44 2.93
CA ASP A 126 -13.95 14.70 2.19
C ASP A 126 -12.67 14.66 1.33
N ALA A 127 -11.55 14.15 1.87
CA ALA A 127 -10.30 14.00 1.12
C ALA A 127 -10.38 12.99 -0.06
N LYS A 128 -11.20 11.94 0.05
CA LYS A 128 -11.49 11.01 -1.05
C LYS A 128 -12.33 11.66 -2.15
N GLY A 129 -13.25 12.57 -1.79
CA GLY A 129 -14.09 13.31 -2.72
C GLY A 129 -13.31 14.26 -3.63
N ASP A 130 -12.39 15.04 -3.06
CA ASP A 130 -11.61 16.04 -3.79
C ASP A 130 -10.62 15.41 -4.79
N ALA A 131 -9.96 14.31 -4.43
CA ALA A 131 -9.03 13.59 -5.32
C ALA A 131 -9.70 13.03 -6.59
N THR A 132 -11.02 12.82 -6.56
CA THR A 132 -11.79 12.33 -7.72
C THR A 132 -12.27 13.49 -8.62
N HIS A 133 -12.34 14.71 -8.09
CA HIS A 133 -12.75 15.89 -8.85
C HIS A 133 -11.60 16.49 -9.66
N GLU A 134 -10.37 16.49 -9.12
CA GLU A 134 -9.18 17.02 -9.81
C GLU A 134 -8.71 16.15 -11.01
N LEU A 135 -9.17 14.90 -11.13
CA LEU A 135 -8.86 14.04 -12.28
C LEU A 135 -9.86 14.20 -13.45
N ARG A 136 -10.85 15.10 -13.33
CA ARG A 136 -11.88 15.38 -14.35
C ARG A 136 -11.81 16.80 -14.92
N ASP A 137 -10.94 17.64 -14.40
CA ASP A 137 -10.65 19.01 -14.89
C ASP A 137 -9.29 19.05 -15.59
#